data_AF-A0A960MPK1-F1
#
_entry.id   AF-A0A960MPK1-F1
#
_cell.length_a   1.000
_cell.length_b   1.000
_cell.length_c   1.000
_cell.angle_alpha   90.00
_cell.angle_beta   90.00
_cell.angle_gamma   90.00
#
_symmetry.space_group_name_H-M   'P 1'
#
loop_
_entity.id
_entity.type
_entity.pdbx_description
1 polymer ?
#
loop_
_entity_poly.entity_id
_entity_poly.type
_entity_poly.pdbx_seq_one_letter_code
_entity_poly.pdbx_strand_id
1 'polypeptide(L)'
;VLKLFGYRGGNVMKSKGIKLSSLKKKGDKYWHCGKWWKLNHPVKSTAKGKKMMVLATKTIEGERRVRLIHFGSLGYGHNYSKKAKISYLRRSAGIRNKKGELTKNDRWSPNYWSRKILWPSKKRASGPKMTQAAA
;
A
#
# COMPACT_ATOMS: atom_id res chain seq x y z
N VAL A 1 38.88 9.98 -12.20
CA VAL A 1 37.48 10.47 -12.33
C VAL A 1 36.67 9.43 -13.11
N LEU A 2 35.38 9.26 -12.78
CA LEU A 2 34.35 8.40 -13.40
C LEU A 2 34.14 6.94 -12.89
N LYS A 3 33.39 6.87 -11.78
CA LYS A 3 32.12 6.12 -11.58
C LYS A 3 31.98 4.72 -12.24
N LEU A 4 32.21 3.69 -11.42
CA LEU A 4 31.55 2.38 -11.54
C LEU A 4 30.06 2.50 -11.17
N PHE A 5 29.18 2.50 -12.16
CA PHE A 5 27.75 2.25 -11.94
C PHE A 5 27.52 0.75 -11.75
N GLY A 6 27.67 0.29 -10.51
CA GLY A 6 27.27 -1.05 -10.10
C GLY A 6 25.75 -1.24 -10.23
N TYR A 7 25.33 -2.10 -11.15
CA TYR A 7 23.96 -2.61 -11.24
C TYR A 7 23.63 -3.38 -9.95
N ARG A 8 22.86 -2.73 -9.05
CA ARG A 8 22.32 -3.35 -7.83
C ARG A 8 21.36 -4.50 -8.18
N GLY A 9 21.67 -5.70 -7.69
CA GLY A 9 20.83 -6.92 -7.74
C GLY A 9 19.42 -6.72 -7.18
N GLY A 10 18.50 -6.22 -8.02
CA GLY A 10 17.25 -5.58 -7.60
C GLY A 10 16.03 -6.46 -7.38
N ASN A 11 16.12 -7.78 -7.47
CA ASN A 11 14.93 -8.66 -7.46
C ASN A 11 14.77 -9.59 -6.25
N VAL A 12 15.84 -10.04 -5.60
CA VAL A 12 15.74 -11.01 -4.50
C VAL A 12 15.35 -10.34 -3.17
N MET A 13 15.83 -9.12 -2.88
CA MET A 13 15.52 -8.41 -1.63
C MET A 13 14.11 -7.78 -1.57
N LYS A 14 13.41 -7.63 -2.71
CA LYS A 14 12.06 -7.02 -2.73
C LYS A 14 10.96 -7.95 -2.22
N SER A 15 11.14 -9.27 -2.35
CA SER A 15 10.13 -10.26 -1.97
C SER A 15 10.03 -10.44 -0.46
N LYS A 16 11.18 -10.48 0.23
CA LYS A 16 11.27 -10.71 1.67
C LYS A 16 11.17 -9.44 2.53
N GLY A 17 11.27 -8.24 1.93
CA GLY A 17 11.23 -6.96 2.65
C GLY A 17 12.47 -6.69 3.50
N ILE A 18 12.51 -5.54 4.17
CA ILE A 18 13.65 -5.09 4.99
C ILE A 18 13.37 -5.43 6.44
N LYS A 19 14.36 -5.95 7.18
CA LYS A 19 14.24 -6.20 8.62
C LYS A 19 13.91 -4.88 9.34
N LEU A 20 12.91 -4.89 10.23
CA LEU A 20 12.56 -3.67 10.97
C LEU A 20 13.69 -3.26 11.92
N SER A 21 14.39 -4.24 12.48
CA SER A 21 15.54 -4.06 13.38
C SER A 21 16.73 -3.36 12.71
N SER A 22 16.87 -3.44 11.38
CA SER A 22 17.96 -2.78 10.68
C SER A 22 17.69 -1.32 10.34
N LEU A 23 16.48 -0.81 10.60
CA LEU A 23 16.15 0.59 10.36
C LEU A 23 16.46 1.46 11.58
N LYS A 24 16.99 2.67 11.32
CA LYS A 24 17.18 3.68 12.37
C LYS A 24 15.81 4.05 12.97
N LYS A 25 15.71 4.05 14.30
CA LYS A 25 14.50 4.37 15.05
C LYS A 25 14.69 5.66 15.84
N LYS A 26 13.68 6.52 15.86
CA LYS A 26 13.60 7.73 16.71
C LYS A 26 12.18 7.80 17.27
N GLY A 27 12.03 7.52 18.57
CA GLY A 27 10.69 7.40 19.20
C GLY A 27 9.84 6.30 18.55
N ASP A 28 8.65 6.65 18.07
CA ASP A 28 7.72 5.76 17.36
C ASP A 28 7.96 5.71 15.82
N LYS A 29 8.99 6.40 15.33
CA LYS A 29 9.28 6.55 13.90
C LYS A 29 10.51 5.77 13.45
N TYR A 30 10.50 5.39 12.17
CA TYR A 30 11.57 4.64 11.51
C TYR A 30 12.06 5.39 10.28
N TRP A 31 13.37 5.50 10.10
CA TRP A 31 13.97 6.13 8.92
C TRP A 31 13.93 5.16 7.73
N HIS A 32 13.33 5.58 6.63
CA HIS A 32 13.33 4.82 5.39
C HIS A 32 13.13 5.73 4.18
N CYS A 33 13.98 5.57 3.15
CA CYS A 33 13.94 6.35 1.91
C CYS A 33 13.86 7.88 2.14
N GLY A 34 14.76 8.42 2.96
CA GLY A 34 14.91 9.88 3.13
C GLY A 34 13.88 10.55 4.04
N LYS A 35 13.05 9.78 4.76
CA LYS A 35 12.03 10.33 5.66
C LYS A 35 11.77 9.44 6.87
N TRP A 36 11.25 10.06 7.94
CA TRP A 36 10.76 9.37 9.13
C TRP A 36 9.32 8.88 8.92
N TRP A 37 9.08 7.60 9.21
CA TRP A 37 7.80 6.94 9.02
C TRP A 37 7.21 6.48 10.34
N LYS A 38 5.91 6.75 10.53
CA LYS A 38 5.09 5.97 11.45
C LYS A 38 4.61 4.71 10.71
N LEU A 39 4.90 3.53 11.26
CA LEU A 39 4.61 2.24 10.59
C LEU A 39 3.11 2.05 10.38
N ASN A 40 2.71 1.51 9.23
CA ASN A 40 1.30 1.23 8.91
C ASN A 40 0.37 2.47 8.90
N HIS A 41 0.94 3.68 8.80
CA HIS A 41 0.19 4.92 8.61
C HIS A 41 0.36 5.43 7.18
N PRO A 42 -0.69 5.33 6.34
CA PRO A 42 -0.64 5.80 4.97
C PRO A 42 -0.56 7.32 4.86
N VAL A 43 0.23 7.78 3.91
CA VAL A 43 0.44 9.20 3.57
C VAL A 43 0.37 9.37 2.05
N LYS A 44 0.34 10.61 1.56
CA LYS A 44 0.36 10.89 0.11
C LYS A 44 1.60 10.27 -0.54
N SER A 45 1.42 9.63 -1.69
CA SER A 45 2.52 9.00 -2.43
C SER A 45 3.41 10.03 -3.11
N THR A 46 4.72 9.78 -3.10
CA THR A 46 5.71 10.51 -3.93
C THR A 46 5.89 9.89 -5.32
N ALA A 47 5.47 8.63 -5.52
CA ALA A 47 5.54 7.98 -6.83
C ALA A 47 4.50 8.54 -7.81
N LYS A 48 4.94 8.82 -9.06
CA LYS A 48 4.07 9.27 -10.16
C LYS A 48 2.91 8.29 -10.36
N GLY A 49 1.71 8.83 -10.54
CA GLY A 49 0.51 8.04 -10.80
C GLY A 49 -0.08 7.31 -9.59
N LYS A 50 0.47 7.47 -8.37
CA LYS A 50 -0.05 6.80 -7.16
C LYS A 50 -0.65 7.79 -6.17
N LYS A 51 -1.77 7.43 -5.53
CA LYS A 51 -2.45 8.30 -4.56
C LYS A 51 -1.75 8.32 -3.21
N MET A 52 -1.56 7.13 -2.64
CA MET A 52 -1.12 6.94 -1.27
C MET A 52 0.04 5.97 -1.21
N MET A 53 0.82 6.07 -0.15
CA MET A 53 1.88 5.13 0.16
C MET A 53 1.96 4.87 1.65
N VAL A 54 2.55 3.73 2.03
CA VAL A 54 2.64 3.29 3.41
C VAL A 54 3.87 2.42 3.62
N LEU A 55 4.59 2.65 4.72
CA LEU A 55 5.61 1.72 5.19
C LEU A 55 4.92 0.62 6.00
N ALA A 56 4.58 -0.48 5.34
CA ALA A 56 3.79 -1.55 5.92
C ALA A 56 4.67 -2.63 6.56
N THR A 57 4.20 -3.19 7.67
CA THR A 57 4.91 -4.26 8.39
C THR A 57 4.26 -5.62 8.20
N LYS A 58 5.08 -6.67 8.17
CA LYS A 58 4.66 -8.07 8.20
C LYS A 58 5.69 -8.89 8.96
N THR A 59 5.25 -9.90 9.70
CA THR A 59 6.14 -10.90 10.30
C THR A 59 6.32 -12.05 9.31
N ILE A 60 7.55 -12.41 9.02
CA ILE A 60 7.93 -13.49 8.11
C ILE A 60 8.99 -14.31 8.84
N GLU A 61 8.75 -15.62 9.01
CA GLU A 61 9.72 -16.52 9.67
C GLU A 61 10.12 -16.00 11.07
N GLY A 62 9.14 -15.55 11.87
CA GLY A 62 9.37 -14.96 13.19
C GLY A 62 9.94 -13.53 13.20
N GLU A 63 10.39 -13.02 12.05
CA GLU A 63 11.05 -11.72 11.97
C GLU A 63 10.11 -10.63 11.45
N ARG A 64 10.05 -9.50 12.18
CA ARG A 64 9.27 -8.34 11.74
C ARG A 64 10.01 -7.58 10.65
N ARG A 65 9.39 -7.49 9.48
CA ARG A 65 9.94 -6.83 8.29
C ARG A 65 9.03 -5.70 7.82
N VAL A 66 9.56 -4.83 6.97
CA VAL A 66 8.86 -3.71 6.35
C VAL A 66 8.98 -3.69 4.83
N ARG A 67 7.95 -3.12 4.19
CA ARG A 67 7.93 -2.83 2.76
C ARG A 67 7.21 -1.51 2.50
N LEU A 68 7.82 -0.65 1.69
CA LEU A 68 7.16 0.54 1.17
C LEU A 68 6.19 0.14 0.06
N ILE A 69 4.93 0.52 0.20
CA ILE A 69 3.87 0.16 -0.73
C ILE A 69 3.22 1.43 -1.23
N HIS A 70 3.14 1.57 -2.55
CA HIS A 70 2.37 2.63 -3.20
C HIS A 70 1.06 2.04 -3.73
N PHE A 71 -0.06 2.72 -3.50
CA PHE A 71 -1.39 2.20 -3.82
C PHE A 71 -2.39 3.31 -4.21
N GLY A 72 -3.44 2.88 -4.93
CA GLY A 72 -4.40 3.78 -5.60
C GLY A 72 -3.80 4.48 -6.81
N SER A 73 -4.58 4.65 -7.87
CA SER A 73 -4.14 5.35 -9.10
C SER A 73 -4.56 6.82 -9.06
N LEU A 74 -3.66 7.75 -9.40
CA LEU A 74 -4.05 9.15 -9.67
C LEU A 74 -4.97 9.19 -10.90
N GLY A 75 -5.92 10.12 -10.94
CA GLY A 75 -6.92 10.23 -12.01
C GLY A 75 -8.21 9.42 -11.79
N TYR A 76 -8.18 8.33 -11.01
CA TYR A 76 -9.40 7.55 -10.75
C TYR A 76 -10.11 8.01 -9.46
N GLY A 77 -11.42 8.26 -9.57
CA GLY A 77 -12.30 8.43 -8.42
C GLY A 77 -12.34 7.16 -7.56
N HIS A 78 -12.68 7.30 -6.28
CA HIS A 78 -12.92 6.17 -5.39
C HIS A 78 -14.09 6.48 -4.46
N ASN A 79 -14.73 5.41 -3.99
CA ASN A 79 -15.82 5.50 -3.01
C ASN A 79 -16.93 6.48 -3.42
N TYR A 80 -17.30 6.53 -4.69
CA TYR A 80 -18.23 7.54 -5.21
C TYR A 80 -19.71 7.17 -5.17
N SER A 81 -20.04 5.89 -4.97
CA SER A 81 -21.42 5.47 -4.66
C SER A 81 -21.45 4.17 -3.86
N LYS A 82 -22.59 3.87 -3.22
CA LYS A 82 -22.78 2.62 -2.48
C LYS A 82 -22.66 1.41 -3.43
N LYS A 83 -23.31 1.46 -4.60
CA LYS A 83 -23.25 0.42 -5.64
C LYS A 83 -21.83 0.19 -6.15
N ALA A 84 -21.09 1.26 -6.50
CA ALA A 84 -19.71 1.16 -6.95
C ALA A 84 -18.78 0.57 -5.88
N LYS A 85 -18.96 0.98 -4.62
CA LYS A 85 -18.21 0.42 -3.50
C LYS A 85 -18.46 -1.07 -3.31
N ILE A 86 -19.73 -1.52 -3.35
CA ILE A 86 -20.07 -2.94 -3.26
C ILE A 86 -19.42 -3.73 -4.40
N SER A 87 -19.56 -3.24 -5.65
CA SER A 87 -18.95 -3.87 -6.82
C SER A 87 -17.42 -3.98 -6.71
N TYR A 88 -16.75 -2.89 -6.35
CA TYR A 88 -15.30 -2.88 -6.14
C TYR A 88 -14.89 -3.86 -5.04
N LEU A 89 -15.57 -3.85 -3.89
CA LEU A 89 -15.25 -4.71 -2.76
C LEU A 89 -15.48 -6.18 -3.08
N ARG A 90 -16.50 -6.53 -3.88
CA ARG A 90 -16.76 -7.91 -4.33
C ARG A 90 -15.62 -8.40 -5.22
N ARG A 91 -15.30 -7.66 -6.29
CA ARG A 91 -14.23 -8.02 -7.23
C ARG A 91 -12.86 -8.09 -6.57
N SER A 92 -12.50 -7.06 -5.80
CA SER A 92 -11.18 -6.99 -5.15
C SER A 92 -11.01 -7.99 -4.01
N ALA A 93 -12.09 -8.58 -3.49
CA ALA A 93 -12.01 -9.58 -2.43
C ALA A 93 -11.47 -10.93 -2.93
N GLY A 94 -11.61 -11.24 -4.22
CA GLY A 94 -11.16 -12.51 -4.82
C GLY A 94 -9.75 -12.48 -5.42
N ILE A 95 -9.05 -11.33 -5.41
CA ILE A 95 -7.72 -11.20 -6.01
C ILE A 95 -6.70 -12.02 -5.19
N ARG A 96 -6.06 -13.00 -5.83
CA ARG A 96 -5.05 -13.87 -5.24
C ARG A 96 -3.63 -13.49 -5.70
N ASN A 97 -2.63 -13.80 -4.89
CA ASN A 97 -1.22 -13.70 -5.28
C ASN A 97 -0.76 -14.97 -6.00
N LYS A 98 0.51 -15.03 -6.42
CA LYS A 98 1.10 -16.20 -7.10
C LYS A 98 1.07 -17.50 -6.28
N LYS A 99 0.92 -17.40 -4.96
CA LYS A 99 0.79 -18.55 -4.04
C LYS A 99 -0.67 -18.94 -3.78
N GLY A 100 -1.62 -18.34 -4.49
CA GLY A 100 -3.05 -18.57 -4.30
C GLY A 100 -3.66 -17.86 -3.09
N GLU A 101 -2.90 -17.06 -2.33
CA GLU A 101 -3.38 -16.42 -1.11
C GLU A 101 -4.16 -15.12 -1.42
N LEU A 102 -5.19 -14.82 -0.63
CA LEU A 102 -6.03 -13.63 -0.81
C LEU A 102 -5.27 -12.34 -0.47
N THR A 103 -5.07 -11.49 -1.47
CA THR A 103 -4.33 -10.23 -1.34
C THR A 103 -5.03 -9.19 -0.46
N LYS A 104 -6.35 -9.31 -0.26
CA LYS A 104 -7.11 -8.45 0.65
C LYS A 104 -6.71 -8.65 2.13
N ASN A 105 -6.05 -9.76 2.46
CA ASN A 105 -5.62 -10.10 3.82
C ASN A 105 -4.12 -9.82 4.04
N ASP A 106 -3.37 -9.58 2.96
CA ASP A 106 -1.94 -9.34 3.03
C ASP A 106 -1.65 -7.85 3.23
N ARG A 107 -1.17 -7.46 4.43
CA ARG A 107 -0.71 -6.09 4.73
C ARG A 107 0.39 -5.60 3.78
N TRP A 108 1.06 -6.51 3.10
CA TRP A 108 2.06 -6.17 2.10
C TRP A 108 1.49 -5.96 0.70
N SER A 109 0.19 -6.15 0.50
CA SER A 109 -0.47 -5.92 -0.77
C SER A 109 -1.02 -4.49 -0.92
N PRO A 110 -0.88 -3.87 -2.10
CA PRO A 110 -1.62 -2.65 -2.44
C PRO A 110 -3.15 -2.79 -2.32
N ASN A 111 -3.69 -4.00 -2.52
CA ASN A 111 -5.12 -4.26 -2.44
C ASN A 111 -5.65 -4.11 -1.00
N TYR A 112 -4.94 -4.67 -0.01
CA TYR A 112 -5.27 -4.50 1.42
C TYR A 112 -5.42 -3.02 1.77
N TRP A 113 -4.43 -2.20 1.40
CA TRP A 113 -4.43 -0.77 1.71
C TRP A 113 -5.48 0.02 0.93
N SER A 114 -5.71 -0.33 -0.33
CA SER A 114 -6.75 0.31 -1.14
C SER A 114 -8.14 0.04 -0.55
N ARG A 115 -8.44 -1.19 -0.14
CA ARG A 115 -9.70 -1.54 0.55
C ARG A 115 -9.83 -0.84 1.90
N LYS A 116 -8.74 -0.77 2.67
CA LYS A 116 -8.75 -0.17 4.02
C LYS A 116 -8.94 1.34 3.99
N ILE A 117 -8.29 2.03 3.05
CA ILE A 117 -8.15 3.50 3.05
C ILE A 117 -9.01 4.17 1.99
N LEU A 118 -8.99 3.66 0.76
CA LEU A 118 -9.67 4.29 -0.38
C LEU A 118 -11.10 3.75 -0.57
N TRP A 119 -11.37 2.51 -0.14
CA TRP A 119 -12.68 1.87 -0.25
C TRP A 119 -13.19 1.30 1.09
N PRO A 120 -13.16 2.09 2.18
CA PRO A 120 -13.59 1.62 3.49
C PRO A 120 -15.07 1.18 3.46
N SER A 121 -15.34 -0.06 3.89
CA SER A 121 -16.70 -0.62 3.90
C SER A 121 -17.65 0.18 4.80
N LYS A 122 -17.16 0.57 5.99
CA LYS A 122 -17.95 1.24 7.04
C LYS A 122 -18.16 2.74 6.83
N LYS A 123 -17.47 3.40 5.90
CA LYS A 123 -17.67 4.84 5.65
C LYS A 123 -18.64 5.06 4.49
N ARG A 124 -19.42 6.14 4.54
CA ARG A 124 -20.30 6.57 3.44
C ARG A 124 -19.47 6.83 2.18
N ALA A 125 -20.11 6.74 1.02
CA ALA A 125 -19.49 7.14 -0.24
C ALA A 125 -19.15 8.64 -0.15
N SER A 126 -17.91 8.99 -0.51
CA SER A 126 -17.34 10.32 -0.38
C SER A 126 -16.72 10.83 -1.69
N GLY A 127 -16.94 10.14 -2.81
CA GLY A 127 -16.54 10.64 -4.13
C GLY A 127 -17.40 11.82 -4.58
N PRO A 128 -17.09 12.42 -5.74
CA PRO A 128 -17.76 13.63 -6.23
C PRO A 128 -19.29 13.53 -6.16
N LYS A 129 -19.99 14.58 -5.70
CA LYS A 129 -21.46 14.57 -5.55
C LYS A 129 -22.19 14.16 -6.84
N MET A 130 -21.70 14.60 -8.00
CA MET A 130 -22.23 14.24 -9.32
C MET A 130 -22.32 12.72 -9.55
N THR A 131 -21.40 11.94 -8.97
CA THR A 131 -21.35 10.47 -9.10
C THR A 131 -22.15 9.72 -8.02
N GLN A 132 -22.68 10.43 -7.01
CA GLN A 132 -23.52 9.84 -5.96
C GLN A 132 -24.98 9.71 -6.40
N ALA A 133 -25.48 10.64 -7.22
CA ALA A 133 -26.88 10.70 -7.66
C ALA A 133 -27.24 9.68 -8.76
N ALA A 134 -26.25 9.23 -9.56
CA ALA A 134 -26.46 8.30 -10.68
C ALA A 134 -26.48 6.81 -10.28
N ALA A 135 -26.55 6.49 -8.98
CA ALA A 135 -26.39 5.12 -8.47
C ALA A 135 -27.62 4.61 -7.74
#